data_AF-A0A2M7NF43-F1
#
_entry.id   AF-A0A2M7NF43-F1
#
_cell.length_a   1.000
_cell.length_b   1.000
_cell.length_c   1.000
_cell.angle_alpha   90.00
_cell.angle_beta   90.00
_cell.angle_gamma   90.00
#
_symmetry.space_group_name_H-M   'P 1'
#
loop_
_entity.id
_entity.type
_entity.pdbx_description
1 polymer ?
#
loop_
_entity_poly.entity_id
_entity_poly.type
_entity_poly.pdbx_seq_one_letter_code
_entity_poly.pdbx_strand_id
1 'polypeptide(L)'
;MDMENILNLLRQYEFHDLCVDKISFIDNDTKVELSIIILPFNEEKDDYDKVEVYFSDIINLKTTELHFTKNSCIEINSFDYKWSEIFIGKFIFTQGFGESCFLLEIECGKVEITEK
;
A
#
# COMPACT_ATOMS: atom_id res chain seq x y z
N MET A 1 16.42 -5.84 4.26
CA MET A 1 16.70 -4.39 4.09
C MET A 1 16.70 -3.75 5.46
N ASP A 2 17.52 -2.74 5.71
CA ASP A 2 17.39 -1.95 6.94
C ASP A 2 16.19 -0.98 6.84
N MET A 3 15.75 -0.48 8.01
CA MET A 3 14.61 0.44 8.13
C MET A 3 14.76 1.69 7.26
N GLU A 4 15.95 2.31 7.27
CA GLU A 4 16.20 3.56 6.56
C GLU A 4 16.11 3.38 5.05
N ASN A 5 16.57 2.24 4.52
CA ASN A 5 16.43 1.90 3.11
C ASN A 5 14.97 1.76 2.71
N ILE A 6 14.12 1.12 3.52
CA ILE A 6 12.68 1.04 3.20
C ILE A 6 12.04 2.43 3.20
N LEU A 7 12.34 3.27 4.20
CA LEU A 7 11.81 4.64 4.24
C LEU A 7 12.29 5.46 3.04
N ASN A 8 13.55 5.30 2.62
CA ASN A 8 14.08 5.97 1.44
C ASN A 8 13.41 5.50 0.15
N LEU A 9 13.12 4.20 0.02
CA LEU A 9 12.36 3.68 -1.12
C LEU A 9 10.93 4.21 -1.13
N LEU A 10 10.23 4.22 0.01
CA LEU A 10 8.89 4.80 0.09
C LEU A 10 8.89 6.28 -0.29
N ARG A 11 9.92 7.06 0.08
CA ARG A 11 10.06 8.48 -0.29
C ARG A 11 10.26 8.71 -1.80
N GLN A 12 10.63 7.69 -2.57
CA GLN A 12 10.79 7.81 -4.03
C GLN A 12 9.45 7.79 -4.77
N TYR A 13 8.38 7.30 -4.13
CA TYR A 13 7.06 7.24 -4.74
C TYR A 13 6.21 8.44 -4.32
N GLU A 14 5.61 9.10 -5.30
CA GLU A 14 4.54 10.06 -5.05
C GLU A 14 3.22 9.30 -4.87
N PHE A 15 2.74 9.23 -3.62
CA PHE A 15 1.50 8.55 -3.26
C PHE A 15 0.26 9.43 -3.51
N HIS A 16 0.22 10.17 -4.61
CA HIS A 16 -0.92 11.00 -5.03
C HIS A 16 -1.39 10.54 -6.39
N ASP A 17 -2.68 10.20 -6.51
CA ASP A 17 -3.29 9.59 -7.69
C ASP A 17 -2.53 8.34 -8.18
N LEU A 18 -1.93 7.59 -7.25
CA LEU A 18 -1.09 6.44 -7.58
C LEU A 18 -1.95 5.19 -7.76
N CYS A 19 -2.00 4.66 -8.97
CA CYS A 19 -2.79 3.48 -9.32
C CYS A 19 -2.39 2.24 -8.49
N VAL A 20 -3.41 1.48 -8.07
CA VAL A 20 -3.25 0.21 -7.34
C VAL A 20 -3.71 -0.94 -8.23
N ASP A 21 -2.81 -1.86 -8.55
CA ASP A 21 -3.11 -3.08 -9.31
C ASP A 21 -3.84 -4.11 -8.42
N LYS A 22 -3.42 -4.22 -7.15
CA LYS A 22 -3.94 -5.25 -6.25
C LYS A 22 -3.75 -4.89 -4.78
N ILE A 23 -4.76 -5.21 -3.97
CA ILE A 23 -4.65 -5.31 -2.51
C ILE A 23 -4.97 -6.75 -2.12
N SER A 24 -4.07 -7.42 -1.41
CA SER A 24 -4.24 -8.82 -0.98
C SER A 24 -4.09 -8.92 0.53
N PHE A 25 -5.11 -9.45 1.19
CA PHE A 25 -5.04 -9.90 2.57
C PHE A 25 -4.75 -11.39 2.56
N ILE A 26 -3.68 -11.80 3.23
CA ILE A 26 -3.29 -13.21 3.36
C ILE A 26 -3.49 -13.55 4.82
N ASP A 27 -4.52 -14.35 5.09
CA ASP A 27 -4.80 -14.90 6.41
C ASP A 27 -4.36 -16.36 6.40
N ASN A 28 -3.24 -16.63 7.06
CA ASN A 28 -2.83 -17.98 7.40
C ASN A 28 -3.23 -18.19 8.87
N ASP A 29 -3.61 -19.40 9.30
CA ASP A 29 -4.17 -19.72 10.63
C ASP A 29 -3.49 -19.09 11.88
N THR A 30 -2.29 -18.52 11.73
CA THR A 30 -1.49 -17.89 12.79
C THR A 30 -1.02 -16.46 12.48
N LYS A 31 -1.23 -15.94 11.26
CA LYS A 31 -0.66 -14.66 10.80
C LYS A 31 -1.55 -13.99 9.75
N VAL A 32 -1.71 -12.68 9.91
CA VAL A 32 -2.27 -11.80 8.87
C VAL A 32 -1.13 -11.06 8.20
N GLU A 33 -1.14 -11.03 6.88
CA GLU A 33 -0.20 -10.31 6.03
C GLU A 33 -0.97 -9.48 4.99
N LEU A 34 -0.35 -8.41 4.51
CA LEU A 34 -0.93 -7.49 3.53
C LEU A 34 0.07 -7.27 2.40
N SER A 35 -0.39 -7.41 1.16
CA SER A 35 0.35 -7.00 -0.04
C SER A 35 -0.44 -5.93 -0.78
N ILE A 36 0.22 -4.83 -1.12
CA ILE A 36 -0.31 -3.79 -2.01
C ILE A 36 0.63 -3.67 -3.21
N ILE A 37 0.10 -3.88 -4.41
CA ILE A 37 0.83 -3.69 -5.67
C ILE A 37 0.42 -2.33 -6.24
N ILE A 38 1.38 -1.41 -6.29
CA ILE A 38 1.24 -0.08 -6.87
C ILE A 38 1.85 -0.03 -8.28
N LEU A 39 1.39 0.93 -9.07
CA LEU A 39 1.79 1.14 -10.46
C LEU A 39 2.37 2.55 -10.63
N PRO A 40 3.61 2.82 -10.18
CA PRO A 40 4.29 4.07 -10.50
C PRO A 40 4.62 4.14 -12.00
N PHE A 41 4.41 5.31 -12.60
CA PHE A 41 4.74 5.53 -14.01
C PHE A 41 6.25 5.70 -14.18
N ASN A 42 6.84 5.01 -15.15
CA ASN A 42 8.24 5.10 -15.51
C ASN A 42 8.38 5.85 -16.84
N GLU A 43 8.82 7.11 -16.76
CA GLU A 43 8.97 7.98 -17.93
C GLU A 43 9.99 7.45 -18.95
N GLU A 44 11.01 6.71 -18.53
CA GLU A 44 12.03 6.17 -19.45
C GLU A 44 11.46 5.05 -20.31
N LYS A 45 10.50 4.29 -19.78
CA LYS A 45 9.85 3.15 -20.46
C LYS A 45 8.53 3.52 -21.13
N ASP A 46 7.96 4.69 -20.81
CA ASP A 46 6.59 5.08 -21.18
C ASP A 46 5.56 4.02 -20.77
N ASP A 47 5.76 3.43 -19.59
CA ASP A 47 4.95 2.34 -19.04
C ASP A 47 4.96 2.37 -17.51
N TYR A 48 4.12 1.55 -16.88
CA TYR A 48 4.04 1.43 -15.42
C TYR A 48 4.91 0.29 -14.90
N ASP A 49 5.76 0.57 -13.92
CA ASP A 49 6.46 -0.47 -13.17
C ASP A 49 5.49 -1.11 -12.17
N LYS A 50 5.73 -2.38 -11.80
CA LYS A 50 4.99 -3.05 -10.74
C LYS A 50 5.81 -3.08 -9.47
N VAL A 51 5.33 -2.42 -8.42
CA VAL A 51 6.00 -2.42 -7.12
C VAL A 51 5.07 -3.01 -6.07
N GLU A 52 5.56 -4.03 -5.36
CA GLU A 52 4.84 -4.64 -4.25
C GLU A 52 5.37 -4.09 -2.93
N VAL A 53 4.47 -3.52 -2.12
CA VAL A 53 4.71 -3.19 -0.73
C VAL A 53 4.04 -4.25 0.13
N TYR A 54 4.85 -5.05 0.81
CA TYR A 54 4.43 -6.19 1.60
C TYR A 54 4.64 -5.94 3.09
N PHE A 55 3.60 -6.18 3.88
CA PHE A 55 3.57 -5.96 5.31
C PHE A 55 3.32 -7.30 6.03
N SER A 56 4.20 -7.65 6.95
CA SER A 56 4.16 -8.90 7.70
C SER A 56 4.38 -8.67 9.19
N ASP A 57 4.04 -9.69 9.98
CA ASP A 57 3.94 -9.60 11.44
C ASP A 57 3.02 -8.44 11.84
N ILE A 58 1.81 -8.43 11.25
CA ILE A 58 0.77 -7.43 11.50
C ILE A 58 0.28 -7.56 12.94
N ILE A 59 0.31 -6.44 13.65
CA ILE A 59 -0.14 -6.29 15.04
C ILE A 59 -1.59 -5.79 15.05
N ASN A 60 -1.88 -4.82 14.19
CA ASN A 60 -3.20 -4.21 14.09
C ASN A 60 -3.45 -3.78 12.63
N LEU A 61 -4.65 -4.05 12.13
CA LEU A 61 -5.10 -3.70 10.79
C LEU A 61 -6.53 -3.21 10.88
N LYS A 62 -6.75 -1.95 10.49
CA LYS A 62 -8.06 -1.31 10.54
C LYS A 62 -8.40 -0.74 9.19
N THR A 63 -9.64 -0.90 8.78
CA THR A 63 -10.14 -0.29 7.57
C THR A 63 -11.57 0.21 7.76
N THR A 64 -11.92 1.26 7.03
CA THR A 64 -13.31 1.71 6.94
C THR A 64 -14.13 0.76 6.06
N GLU A 65 -15.45 0.94 6.04
CA GLU A 65 -16.31 0.14 5.15
C GLU A 65 -15.85 0.29 3.69
N LEU A 66 -15.79 -0.85 3.00
CA LEU A 66 -15.15 -1.01 1.72
C LEU A 66 -16.15 -1.69 0.78
N HIS A 67 -16.52 -0.99 -0.28
CA HIS A 67 -17.36 -1.50 -1.33
C HIS A 67 -16.55 -1.59 -2.62
N PHE A 68 -16.42 -2.79 -3.17
CA PHE A 68 -15.78 -3.00 -4.46
C PHE A 68 -16.81 -3.45 -5.47
N THR A 69 -16.70 -2.88 -6.68
CA THR A 69 -17.40 -3.35 -7.86
C THR A 69 -16.38 -3.88 -8.87
N LYS A 70 -16.85 -4.60 -9.88
CA LYS A 70 -15.99 -5.08 -10.98
C LYS A 70 -15.24 -3.95 -11.71
N ASN A 71 -15.73 -2.71 -11.61
CA ASN A 71 -15.19 -1.55 -12.30
C ASN A 71 -14.53 -0.54 -11.35
N SER A 72 -14.36 -0.87 -10.06
CA SER A 72 -13.69 0.02 -9.12
C SER A 72 -12.24 0.22 -9.55
N CYS A 73 -11.88 1.46 -9.89
CA CYS A 73 -10.50 1.89 -10.05
C CYS A 73 -10.03 2.39 -8.68
N ILE A 74 -8.95 1.82 -8.15
CA ILE A 74 -8.42 2.18 -6.83
C ILE A 74 -7.11 2.93 -7.03
N GLU A 75 -7.01 4.07 -6.39
CA GLU A 75 -5.82 4.91 -6.36
C GLU A 75 -5.45 5.22 -4.92
N ILE A 76 -4.17 5.40 -4.64
CA ILE A 76 -3.70 5.97 -3.38
C ILE A 76 -3.71 7.49 -3.55
N ASN A 77 -4.53 8.14 -2.73
CA ASN A 77 -4.56 9.60 -2.61
C ASN A 77 -3.46 10.13 -1.70
N SER A 78 -3.18 9.41 -0.61
CA SER A 78 -2.04 9.68 0.26
C SER A 78 -1.61 8.44 1.04
N PHE A 79 -0.33 8.43 1.43
CA PHE A 79 0.22 7.45 2.35
C PHE A 79 1.08 8.13 3.40
N ASP A 80 0.57 8.20 4.63
CA ASP A 80 1.32 8.68 5.79
C ASP A 80 1.95 7.49 6.50
N TYR A 81 3.25 7.59 6.81
CA TYR A 81 3.94 6.51 7.53
C TYR A 81 5.03 7.02 8.47
N LYS A 82 5.32 6.21 9.48
CA LYS A 82 6.46 6.38 10.39
C LYS A 82 6.98 5.02 10.84
N TRP A 83 8.27 4.96 11.10
CA TRP A 83 8.92 3.76 11.63
C TRP A 83 9.77 4.12 12.83
N SER A 84 9.45 3.53 13.98
CA SER A 84 10.30 3.58 15.18
C SER A 84 10.66 2.15 15.58
N GLU A 85 9.96 1.56 16.55
CA GLU A 85 10.10 0.15 16.91
C GLU A 85 9.22 -0.74 16.02
N ILE A 86 8.07 -0.21 15.62
CA ILE A 86 7.12 -0.83 14.68
C ILE A 86 6.86 0.15 13.53
N PHE A 87 6.44 -0.41 12.39
CA PHE A 87 5.97 0.40 11.28
C PHE A 87 4.50 0.74 11.48
N ILE A 88 4.16 2.02 11.29
CA ILE A 88 2.79 2.51 11.33
C ILE A 88 2.52 3.22 10.00
N GLY A 89 1.55 2.73 9.25
CA GLY A 89 1.15 3.26 7.95
C GLY A 89 -0.35 3.57 7.92
N LYS A 90 -0.70 4.63 7.19
CA LYS A 90 -2.08 5.04 6.93
C LYS A 90 -2.23 5.39 5.46
N PHE A 91 -2.94 4.54 4.72
CA PHE A 91 -3.33 4.82 3.35
C PHE A 91 -4.70 5.49 3.32
N ILE A 92 -4.82 6.49 2.46
CA ILE A 92 -6.10 7.03 2.00
C ILE A 92 -6.24 6.62 0.54
N PHE A 93 -7.24 5.79 0.25
CA PHE A 93 -7.53 5.38 -1.11
C PHE A 93 -8.73 6.15 -1.65
N THR A 94 -8.68 6.47 -2.93
CA THR A 94 -9.81 6.97 -3.71
C THR A 94 -10.32 5.85 -4.61
N GLN A 95 -11.63 5.83 -4.80
CA GLN A 95 -12.26 5.05 -5.87
C GLN A 95 -12.65 6.01 -6.99
N GLY A 96 -12.27 5.68 -8.23
CA GLY A 96 -12.65 6.47 -9.40
C GLY A 96 -14.17 6.71 -9.47
N PHE A 97 -14.60 7.72 -10.24
CA PHE A 97 -16.00 8.13 -10.41
C PHE A 97 -16.63 8.92 -9.25
N GLY A 98 -15.82 9.53 -8.37
CA GLY A 98 -16.31 10.42 -7.32
C GLY A 98 -16.92 9.69 -6.12
N GLU A 99 -16.57 8.42 -5.95
CA GLU A 99 -17.05 7.58 -4.85
C GLU A 99 -16.15 7.70 -3.61
N SER A 100 -16.65 7.12 -2.51
CA SER A 100 -16.08 7.20 -1.16
C SER A 100 -14.62 6.78 -1.10
N CYS A 101 -13.83 7.59 -0.38
CA CYS A 101 -12.50 7.20 0.07
C CYS A 101 -12.60 6.11 1.15
N PHE A 102 -11.68 5.15 1.14
CA PHE A 102 -11.51 4.24 2.27
C PHE A 102 -10.13 4.40 2.88
N LEU A 103 -10.06 4.17 4.19
CA LEU A 103 -8.83 4.26 4.97
C LEU A 103 -8.33 2.86 5.28
N LEU A 104 -7.02 2.68 5.24
CA LEU A 104 -6.35 1.48 5.74
C LEU A 104 -5.23 1.91 6.68
N GLU A 105 -5.35 1.54 7.94
CA GLU A 105 -4.33 1.75 8.96
C GLU A 105 -3.69 0.42 9.30
N ILE A 106 -2.36 0.38 9.28
CA ILE A 106 -1.55 -0.81 9.54
C ILE A 106 -0.47 -0.53 10.58
N GLU A 107 -0.34 -1.46 11.52
CA GLU A 107 0.77 -1.55 12.46
C GLU A 107 1.43 -2.92 12.29
N CYS A 108 2.72 -2.96 11.96
CA CYS A 108 3.41 -4.21 11.68
C CYS A 108 4.90 -4.18 12.06
N GLY A 109 5.48 -5.36 12.22
CA GLY A 109 6.90 -5.52 12.54
C GLY A 109 7.82 -5.39 11.32
N LYS A 110 7.32 -5.68 10.11
CA LYS A 110 8.16 -5.80 8.92
C LYS A 110 7.47 -5.28 7.66
N VAL A 111 8.23 -4.51 6.88
CA VAL A 111 7.86 -4.03 5.54
C VAL A 111 8.93 -4.44 4.54
N GLU A 112 8.51 -4.90 3.37
CA GLU A 112 9.35 -5.26 2.24
C GLU A 112 8.83 -4.58 0.97
N ILE A 113 9.74 -4.10 0.13
CA ILE A 113 9.42 -3.48 -1.16
C ILE A 113 10.15 -4.27 -2.24
N THR A 114 9.41 -4.70 -3.27
CA THR A 114 9.96 -5.48 -4.39
C THR A 114 9.46 -4.93 -5.72
N GLU A 115 10.37 -4.66 -6.64
CA GLU A 115 10.06 -4.36 -8.05
C GLU A 115 9.86 -5.68 -8.81
N LYS A 116 8.77 -5.79 -9.58
CA LYS A 116 8.36 -7.00 -10.31
C LYS A 116 8.42 -6.84 -11.82
#